data_AF-A0A0Q6WTS9-F1
#
_entry.id   AF-A0A0Q6WTS9-F1
#
_cell.length_a   1.000
_cell.length_b   1.000
_cell.length_c   1.000
_cell.angle_alpha   90.00
_cell.angle_beta   90.00
_cell.angle_gamma   90.00
#
_symmetry.space_group_name_H-M   'P 1'
#
loop_
_entity.id
_entity.type
_entity.pdbx_description
1 polymer ?
#
loop_
_entity_poly.entity_id
_entity_poly.type
_entity_poly.pdbx_seq_one_letter_code
_entity_poly.pdbx_strand_id
1 'polypeptide(L)'
;MTFSTKLLAVALTTVIGLGAGAAHAGLVAHADVNGYATFQDTTTGRVWLQLPDLFNMNYMAQVNTATAAGFSVASLSDVDALWTSTPGGDWNALSSVIGGSSSRGLMWGNYADVGASNPNAYAYAYAGTNGSWDHYNPNNTSAYSDLGLWAYQTGAAALPEPASYALVGIALAGVGLAKRRRKA
;
A
#
# COMPACT_ATOMS: atom_id res chain seq x y z
N MET A 1 51.82 -28.17 -27.07
CA MET A 1 50.40 -27.99 -27.43
C MET A 1 49.69 -27.35 -26.25
N THR A 2 49.33 -26.08 -26.40
CA THR A 2 48.71 -25.20 -25.41
C THR A 2 47.20 -25.24 -25.61
N PHE A 3 46.43 -25.51 -24.54
CA PHE A 3 44.98 -25.26 -24.55
C PHE A 3 44.62 -24.22 -23.49
N SER A 4 44.26 -23.04 -23.99
CA SER A 4 43.62 -21.95 -23.27
C SER A 4 42.18 -21.90 -23.74
N THR A 5 41.22 -21.92 -22.82
CA THR A 5 39.94 -21.21 -23.01
C THR A 5 39.29 -20.97 -21.66
N LYS A 6 39.41 -19.72 -21.23
CA LYS A 6 38.58 -19.07 -20.22
C LYS A 6 37.11 -19.17 -20.66
N LEU A 7 36.21 -19.56 -19.77
CA LEU A 7 34.80 -19.18 -19.85
C LEU A 7 34.32 -18.84 -18.45
N LEU A 8 34.40 -17.54 -18.18
CA LEU A 8 33.83 -16.83 -17.07
C LEU A 8 32.30 -16.85 -17.28
N ALA A 9 31.55 -17.56 -16.44
CA ALA A 9 30.10 -17.43 -16.39
C ALA A 9 29.74 -16.62 -15.14
N VAL A 10 29.71 -15.29 -15.30
CA VAL A 10 29.14 -14.38 -14.31
C VAL A 10 27.62 -14.44 -14.51
N ALA A 11 26.93 -15.20 -13.67
CA ALA A 11 25.49 -15.12 -13.56
C ALA A 11 25.17 -13.83 -12.79
N LEU A 12 24.82 -12.77 -13.53
CA LEU A 12 24.29 -11.54 -12.97
C LEU A 12 22.82 -11.80 -12.63
N THR A 13 22.56 -12.20 -11.38
CA THR A 13 21.19 -12.32 -10.87
C THR A 13 20.67 -10.91 -10.62
N THR A 14 19.95 -10.35 -11.59
CA THR A 14 19.21 -9.10 -11.41
C THR A 14 18.05 -9.38 -10.44
N VAL A 15 18.28 -9.14 -9.15
CA VAL A 15 17.18 -9.02 -8.19
C VAL A 15 16.45 -7.76 -8.59
N ILE A 16 15.25 -7.91 -9.17
CA ILE A 16 14.31 -6.80 -9.33
C ILE A 16 13.96 -6.40 -7.90
N GLY A 17 14.65 -5.37 -7.40
CA GLY A 17 14.29 -4.73 -6.16
C GLY A 17 12.93 -4.08 -6.35
N LEU A 18 11.88 -4.78 -5.91
CA LEU A 18 10.66 -4.11 -5.50
C LEU A 18 11.10 -3.01 -4.54
N GLY A 19 10.88 -1.76 -4.93
CA GLY A 19 11.28 -0.61 -4.14
C GLY A 19 10.73 -0.77 -2.74
N ALA A 20 11.63 -1.01 -1.77
CA ALA A 20 11.29 -0.98 -0.37
C ALA A 20 11.00 0.48 0.00
N GLY A 21 9.79 0.95 -0.32
CA GLY A 21 9.23 2.14 0.27
C GLY A 21 9.25 1.97 1.79
N ALA A 22 9.46 3.07 2.51
CA ALA A 22 9.50 3.07 3.96
C ALA A 22 8.26 2.37 4.52
N ALA A 23 8.46 1.19 5.11
CA ALA A 23 7.38 0.43 5.72
C ALA A 23 6.96 1.16 7.01
N HIS A 24 5.77 1.73 7.01
CA HIS A 24 5.09 2.06 8.26
C HIS A 24 4.58 0.72 8.82
N ALA A 25 4.77 0.45 10.11
CA ALA A 25 4.60 -0.91 10.66
C ALA A 25 3.21 -1.55 10.42
N GLY A 26 2.19 -0.77 10.04
CA GLY A 26 0.88 -1.26 9.61
C GLY A 26 0.51 -1.00 8.14
N LEU A 27 1.22 -0.15 7.39
CA LEU A 27 0.87 0.23 6.02
C LEU A 27 2.05 0.06 5.06
N VAL A 28 1.83 -0.65 3.96
CA VAL A 28 2.85 -0.89 2.93
C VAL A 28 2.30 -0.65 1.54
N ALA A 29 3.13 -0.18 0.60
CA ALA A 29 2.75 -0.15 -0.80
C ALA A 29 2.38 -1.57 -1.29
N HIS A 30 1.35 -1.66 -2.12
CA HIS A 30 0.84 -2.92 -2.63
C HIS A 30 0.80 -2.87 -4.17
N ALA A 31 0.80 -4.03 -4.81
CA ALA A 31 0.70 -4.10 -6.27
C ALA A 31 -0.62 -3.48 -6.75
N ASP A 32 -0.59 -2.83 -7.90
CA ASP A 32 -1.77 -2.23 -8.49
C ASP A 32 -2.90 -3.25 -8.69
N VAL A 33 -4.14 -2.84 -8.42
CA VAL A 33 -5.33 -3.67 -8.61
C VAL A 33 -6.14 -3.05 -9.73
N ASN A 34 -6.32 -3.81 -10.82
CA ASN A 34 -7.07 -3.36 -12.00
C ASN A 34 -6.61 -2.01 -12.57
N GLY A 35 -5.30 -1.73 -12.48
CA GLY A 35 -4.68 -0.49 -12.99
C GLY A 35 -4.71 0.69 -12.01
N TYR A 36 -5.12 0.47 -10.77
CA TYR A 36 -5.13 1.47 -9.71
C TYR A 36 -4.04 1.20 -8.68
N ALA A 37 -3.37 2.26 -8.23
CA ALA A 37 -2.36 2.18 -7.19
C ALA A 37 -3.01 1.84 -5.84
N THR A 38 -2.37 0.94 -5.09
CA THR A 38 -2.91 0.50 -3.80
C THR A 38 -1.86 0.44 -2.72
N PHE A 39 -2.35 0.43 -1.48
CA PHE A 39 -1.55 0.13 -0.31
C PHE A 39 -2.27 -0.90 0.55
N GLN A 40 -1.53 -1.69 1.30
CA GLN A 40 -2.07 -2.69 2.20
C GLN A 40 -1.94 -2.23 3.64
N ASP A 41 -3.06 -2.28 4.35
CA ASP A 41 -3.07 -2.31 5.80
C ASP A 41 -2.83 -3.76 6.26
N THR A 42 -1.63 -4.01 6.76
CA THR A 42 -1.20 -5.35 7.20
C THR A 42 -1.84 -5.76 8.53
N THR A 43 -2.45 -4.82 9.27
CA THR A 43 -3.16 -5.11 10.52
C THR A 43 -4.56 -5.62 10.25
N THR A 44 -5.28 -4.98 9.33
CA THR A 44 -6.66 -5.36 8.97
C THR A 44 -6.74 -6.32 7.78
N GLY A 45 -5.63 -6.50 7.04
CA GLY A 45 -5.59 -7.30 5.82
C GLY A 45 -6.29 -6.64 4.63
N ARG A 46 -6.65 -5.36 4.74
CA ARG A 46 -7.34 -4.61 3.69
C ARG A 46 -6.34 -4.05 2.68
N VAL A 47 -6.68 -4.16 1.40
CA VAL A 47 -5.97 -3.49 0.31
C VAL A 47 -6.77 -2.26 -0.07
N TRP A 48 -6.22 -1.08 0.22
CA TRP A 48 -6.84 0.22 0.04
C TRP A 48 -6.40 0.85 -1.29
N LEU A 49 -7.34 1.53 -1.91
CA LEU A 49 -7.07 2.42 -3.04
C LEU A 49 -6.26 3.63 -2.56
N GLN A 50 -5.21 4.01 -3.30
CA GLN A 50 -4.54 5.28 -3.05
C GLN A 50 -5.49 6.44 -3.41
N LEU A 51 -5.49 7.50 -2.59
CA LEU A 51 -6.43 8.61 -2.80
C LEU A 51 -6.31 9.27 -4.20
N PRO A 52 -5.09 9.60 -4.69
CA PRO A 52 -4.94 10.37 -5.93
C PRO A 52 -5.56 9.74 -7.18
N ASP A 53 -5.79 8.43 -7.19
CA ASP A 53 -6.34 7.69 -8.33
C ASP A 53 -7.72 8.17 -8.78
N LEU A 54 -8.50 8.73 -7.85
CA LEU A 54 -9.86 9.22 -8.10
C LEU A 54 -9.99 10.73 -7.86
N PHE A 55 -8.87 11.45 -7.96
CA PHE A 55 -8.82 12.90 -7.90
C PHE A 55 -9.67 13.54 -9.01
N ASN A 56 -10.24 14.72 -8.72
CA ASN A 56 -11.04 15.52 -9.68
C ASN A 56 -12.29 14.82 -10.26
N MET A 57 -12.80 13.80 -9.57
CA MET A 57 -14.08 13.15 -9.90
C MET A 57 -15.14 13.55 -8.87
N ASN A 58 -16.40 13.63 -9.30
CA ASN A 58 -17.52 13.71 -8.35
C ASN A 58 -17.69 12.37 -7.63
N TYR A 59 -18.32 12.38 -6.45
CA TYR A 59 -18.46 11.17 -5.63
C TYR A 59 -19.05 9.98 -6.39
N MET A 60 -20.14 10.15 -7.14
CA MET A 60 -20.77 9.05 -7.87
C MET A 60 -19.84 8.44 -8.92
N ALA A 61 -19.04 9.26 -9.61
CA ALA A 61 -18.03 8.78 -10.55
C ALA A 61 -16.91 8.02 -9.83
N GLN A 62 -16.47 8.48 -8.65
CA GLN A 62 -15.50 7.77 -7.83
C GLN A 62 -16.03 6.39 -7.42
N VAL A 63 -17.26 6.34 -6.89
CA VAL A 63 -17.91 5.08 -6.46
C VAL A 63 -18.02 4.10 -7.61
N ASN A 64 -18.58 4.54 -8.75
CA ASN A 64 -18.73 3.68 -9.93
C ASN A 64 -17.39 3.15 -10.42
N THR A 65 -16.36 3.99 -10.42
CA THR A 65 -15.01 3.61 -10.86
C THR A 65 -14.37 2.60 -9.90
N ALA A 66 -14.40 2.88 -8.60
CA ALA A 66 -13.85 1.98 -7.58
C ALA A 66 -14.57 0.63 -7.55
N THR A 67 -15.90 0.63 -7.61
CA THR A 67 -16.70 -0.60 -7.63
C THR A 67 -16.49 -1.41 -8.92
N ALA A 68 -16.36 -0.76 -10.08
CA ALA A 68 -16.00 -1.45 -11.32
C ALA A 68 -14.61 -2.10 -11.25
N ALA A 69 -13.69 -1.51 -10.48
CA ALA A 69 -12.37 -2.07 -10.19
C ALA A 69 -12.38 -3.10 -9.05
N GLY A 70 -13.55 -3.45 -8.51
CA GLY A 70 -13.72 -4.49 -7.49
C GLY A 70 -13.59 -4.02 -6.04
N PHE A 71 -13.47 -2.71 -5.79
CA PHE A 71 -13.38 -2.17 -4.44
C PHE A 71 -14.75 -1.90 -3.83
N SER A 72 -14.82 -2.08 -2.51
CA SER A 72 -15.93 -1.63 -1.67
C SER A 72 -15.63 -0.23 -1.14
N VAL A 73 -16.60 0.67 -1.20
CA VAL A 73 -16.49 2.00 -0.59
C VAL A 73 -16.45 1.84 0.93
N ALA A 74 -15.47 2.47 1.58
CA ALA A 74 -15.29 2.39 3.02
C ALA A 74 -16.38 3.16 3.77
N SER A 75 -16.78 2.68 4.94
CA SER A 75 -17.56 3.45 5.92
C SER A 75 -16.65 4.34 6.78
N LEU A 76 -17.22 5.21 7.64
CA LEU A 76 -16.41 5.91 8.65
C LEU A 76 -15.70 4.92 9.55
N SER A 77 -16.42 3.88 10.00
CA SER A 77 -15.85 2.87 10.88
C SER A 77 -14.63 2.15 10.26
N ASP A 78 -14.61 2.01 8.93
CA ASP A 78 -13.48 1.42 8.22
C ASP A 78 -12.29 2.37 8.15
N VAL A 79 -12.55 3.66 7.93
CA VAL A 79 -11.54 4.72 7.92
C VAL A 79 -10.93 4.89 9.31
N ASP A 80 -11.74 4.86 10.37
CA ASP A 80 -11.26 4.89 11.75
C ASP A 80 -10.41 3.65 12.11
N ALA A 81 -10.78 2.48 11.58
CA ALA A 81 -9.97 1.27 11.74
C ALA A 81 -8.61 1.39 11.03
N LEU A 82 -8.56 1.97 9.82
CA LEU A 82 -7.32 2.28 9.12
C LEU A 82 -6.44 3.24 9.92
N TRP A 83 -7.02 4.27 10.51
CA TRP A 83 -6.28 5.21 11.34
C TRP A 83 -5.75 4.59 12.63
N THR A 84 -6.52 3.68 13.22
CA THR A 84 -6.12 2.95 14.43
C THR A 84 -4.99 1.96 14.14
N SER A 85 -5.00 1.31 12.97
CA SER A 85 -3.94 0.39 12.54
C SER A 85 -2.66 1.09 12.06
N THR A 86 -2.71 2.42 11.89
CA THR A 86 -1.58 3.24 11.47
C THR A 86 -0.90 3.86 12.69
N PRO A 87 0.17 3.27 13.24
CA PRO A 87 0.84 3.86 14.40
C PRO A 87 1.33 5.27 14.05
N GLY A 88 0.92 6.25 14.87
CA GLY A 88 1.25 7.67 14.73
C GLY A 88 2.73 7.84 14.41
N GLY A 89 3.02 8.29 13.19
CA GLY A 89 4.38 8.40 12.69
C GLY A 89 4.54 9.56 11.73
N ASP A 90 5.73 9.63 11.13
CA ASP A 90 6.15 10.69 10.22
C ASP A 90 5.14 10.90 9.08
N TRP A 91 4.64 12.14 8.96
CA TRP A 91 3.71 12.54 7.91
C TRP A 91 4.17 12.14 6.50
N ASN A 92 5.47 12.29 6.20
CA ASN A 92 6.00 12.02 4.86
C ASN A 92 5.93 10.53 4.52
N ALA A 93 6.21 9.67 5.50
CA ALA A 93 6.10 8.23 5.32
C ALA A 93 4.63 7.85 5.01
N LEU A 94 3.69 8.36 5.81
CA LEU A 94 2.27 8.08 5.64
C LEU A 94 1.71 8.60 4.31
N SER A 95 2.01 9.87 3.99
CA SER A 95 1.60 10.53 2.76
C SER A 95 2.16 9.86 1.51
N SER A 96 3.37 9.27 1.60
CA SER A 96 3.97 8.51 0.49
C SER A 96 3.26 7.20 0.18
N VAL A 97 2.57 6.60 1.16
CA VAL A 97 1.89 5.31 1.02
C VAL A 97 0.41 5.48 0.69
N ILE A 98 -0.30 6.36 1.40
CA ILE A 98 -1.74 6.61 1.18
C ILE A 98 -1.97 7.51 -0.03
N GLY A 99 -1.02 8.41 -0.32
CA GLY A 99 -1.14 9.43 -1.35
C GLY A 99 -1.83 10.69 -0.81
N GLY A 100 -1.01 11.67 -0.40
CA GLY A 100 -1.47 13.01 -0.02
C GLY A 100 -1.19 14.08 -1.06
N SER A 101 -1.83 15.24 -0.91
CA SER A 101 -1.45 16.47 -1.60
C SER A 101 -0.13 16.99 -1.04
N SER A 102 0.91 17.00 -1.86
CA SER A 102 2.21 17.58 -1.51
C SER A 102 2.18 19.11 -1.38
N SER A 103 1.23 19.78 -2.04
CA SER A 103 1.07 21.25 -1.97
C SER A 103 0.25 21.71 -0.77
N ARG A 104 -0.70 20.90 -0.29
CA ARG A 104 -1.61 21.26 0.81
C ARG A 104 -1.22 20.60 2.13
N GLY A 105 -0.42 19.55 2.10
CA GLY A 105 -0.08 18.76 3.29
C GLY A 105 -1.31 18.05 3.88
N LEU A 106 -2.20 17.55 3.00
CA LEU A 106 -3.46 16.88 3.37
C LEU A 106 -3.58 15.52 2.66
N MET A 107 -4.24 14.56 3.30
CA MET A 107 -4.80 13.34 2.70
C MET A 107 -6.31 13.43 2.90
N TRP A 108 -7.12 13.43 1.83
CA TRP A 108 -8.55 13.72 1.91
C TRP A 108 -9.36 12.78 1.03
N GLY A 109 -10.16 11.91 1.63
CA GLY A 109 -11.04 11.00 0.89
C GLY A 109 -12.50 11.11 1.28
N ASN A 110 -13.38 10.83 0.33
CA ASN A 110 -14.80 10.54 0.59
C ASN A 110 -14.96 9.13 1.17
N TYR A 111 -15.98 8.92 1.99
CA TYR A 111 -16.40 7.60 2.45
C TYR A 111 -17.93 7.48 2.41
N ALA A 112 -18.43 6.25 2.47
CA ALA A 112 -19.84 5.92 2.51
C ALA A 112 -20.32 5.83 3.97
N ASP A 113 -20.67 6.96 4.58
CA ASP A 113 -21.49 6.95 5.79
C ASP A 113 -22.62 7.98 5.67
N VAL A 114 -23.78 7.61 6.22
CA VAL A 114 -25.16 8.10 6.01
C VAL A 114 -25.80 7.89 4.62
N GLY A 115 -26.02 6.61 4.27
CA GLY A 115 -27.18 6.14 3.49
C GLY A 115 -27.17 6.41 1.98
N ALA A 116 -27.77 5.50 1.20
CA ALA A 116 -27.87 5.57 -0.26
C ALA A 116 -28.63 6.79 -0.83
N SER A 117 -29.07 7.71 0.04
CA SER A 117 -29.96 8.84 -0.28
C SER A 117 -29.45 10.21 0.18
N ASN A 118 -28.25 10.33 0.76
CA ASN A 118 -27.62 11.64 1.03
C ASN A 118 -26.12 11.63 0.70
N PRO A 119 -25.52 12.81 0.40
CA PRO A 119 -24.22 12.88 -0.22
C PRO A 119 -23.14 12.37 0.73
N ASN A 120 -22.14 11.73 0.15
CA ASN A 120 -20.89 11.32 0.78
C ASN A 120 -20.41 12.23 1.91
N ALA A 121 -19.90 11.62 2.97
CA ALA A 121 -19.08 12.33 3.95
C ALA A 121 -17.59 12.21 3.60
N TYR A 122 -16.76 13.01 4.23
CA TYR A 122 -15.32 13.02 3.98
C TYR A 122 -14.50 13.00 5.26
N ALA A 123 -13.32 12.38 5.20
CA ALA A 123 -12.32 12.43 6.25
C ALA A 123 -11.01 12.92 5.65
N TYR A 124 -10.29 13.74 6.40
CA TYR A 124 -8.93 14.13 6.02
C TYR A 124 -7.94 13.99 7.18
N ALA A 125 -6.69 13.79 6.81
CA ALA A 125 -5.54 13.87 7.70
C ALA A 125 -4.58 14.97 7.22
N TYR A 126 -3.84 15.61 8.13
CA TYR A 126 -2.91 16.69 7.81
C TYR A 126 -1.63 16.65 8.64
N ALA A 127 -0.57 17.28 8.13
CA ALA A 127 0.69 17.43 8.86
C ALA A 127 0.52 18.45 10.01
N GLY A 128 0.58 17.98 11.24
CA GLY A 128 0.66 18.81 12.44
C GLY A 128 2.02 19.51 12.57
N THR A 129 2.10 20.46 13.50
CA THR A 129 3.25 21.39 13.65
C THR A 129 4.58 20.69 13.94
N ASN A 130 4.53 19.48 14.51
CA ASN A 130 5.70 18.68 14.88
C ASN A 130 6.02 17.57 13.85
N GLY A 131 5.37 17.55 12.68
CA GLY A 131 5.51 16.49 11.68
C GLY A 131 4.72 15.21 11.99
N SER A 132 4.06 15.15 13.15
CA SER A 132 2.98 14.21 13.44
C SER A 132 1.78 14.50 12.54
N TRP A 133 0.87 13.55 12.38
CA TRP A 133 -0.37 13.76 11.65
C TRP A 133 -1.57 13.82 12.60
N ASP A 134 -2.58 14.57 12.19
CA ASP A 134 -3.90 14.63 12.85
C ASP A 134 -4.97 14.22 11.83
N HIS A 135 -6.07 13.63 12.31
CA HIS A 135 -7.26 13.31 11.50
C HIS A 135 -8.45 14.13 11.95
N TYR A 136 -9.26 14.57 10.99
CA TYR A 136 -10.51 15.25 11.22
C TYR A 136 -11.61 14.70 10.32
N ASN A 137 -12.78 14.54 10.92
CA ASN A 137 -14.01 14.17 10.25
C ASN A 137 -15.12 15.17 10.64
N PRO A 138 -15.56 16.05 9.73
CA PRO A 138 -16.61 17.02 10.00
C PRO A 138 -18.02 16.42 10.00
N ASN A 139 -18.20 15.17 9.58
CA ASN A 139 -19.52 14.57 9.33
C ASN A 139 -20.39 15.47 8.42
N ASN A 140 -19.77 16.07 7.40
CA ASN A 140 -20.41 16.97 6.43
C ASN A 140 -20.19 16.44 5.02
N THR A 141 -21.03 16.87 4.10
CA THR A 141 -21.06 16.44 2.72
C THR A 141 -20.37 17.43 1.80
N SER A 142 -19.65 16.93 0.79
CA SER A 142 -19.08 17.76 -0.27
C SER A 142 -19.23 17.06 -1.61
N ALA A 143 -19.78 17.72 -2.63
CA ALA A 143 -19.91 17.13 -3.97
C ALA A 143 -18.55 16.75 -4.59
N TYR A 144 -17.47 17.38 -4.12
CA TYR A 144 -16.10 17.15 -4.54
C TYR A 144 -15.21 16.84 -3.34
N SER A 145 -14.50 15.72 -3.37
CA SER A 145 -13.32 15.54 -2.51
C SER A 145 -12.11 16.06 -3.25
N ASP A 146 -11.28 16.81 -2.56
CA ASP A 146 -10.06 17.33 -3.14
C ASP A 146 -9.00 16.23 -3.35
N LEU A 147 -9.09 15.03 -2.76
CA LEU A 147 -8.03 14.01 -2.98
C LEU A 147 -8.45 12.60 -3.35
N GLY A 148 -9.68 12.11 -3.11
CA GLY A 148 -10.08 10.79 -3.61
C GLY A 148 -11.24 10.12 -2.86
N LEU A 149 -11.26 8.80 -2.90
CA LEU A 149 -12.27 7.95 -2.24
C LEU A 149 -11.56 6.92 -1.35
N TRP A 150 -12.02 6.80 -0.11
CA TRP A 150 -11.67 5.68 0.74
C TRP A 150 -12.42 4.45 0.27
N ALA A 151 -11.69 3.52 -0.35
CA ALA A 151 -12.23 2.25 -0.82
C ALA A 151 -11.20 1.15 -0.61
N TYR A 152 -11.66 -0.06 -0.32
CA TYR A 152 -10.78 -1.20 -0.07
C TYR A 152 -11.34 -2.50 -0.64
N GLN A 153 -10.46 -3.47 -0.81
CA GLN A 153 -10.80 -4.87 -1.02
C GLN A 153 -10.38 -5.68 0.20
N THR A 154 -11.21 -6.66 0.55
CA THR A 154 -10.82 -7.72 1.48
C THR A 154 -10.21 -8.84 0.65
N GLY A 155 -8.89 -8.97 0.70
CA GLY A 155 -8.16 -10.00 -0.01
C GLY A 155 -6.95 -10.39 0.83
N ALA A 156 -6.72 -11.70 0.97
CA ALA A 156 -5.61 -12.22 1.74
C ALA A 156 -4.33 -11.53 1.27
N ALA A 157 -3.65 -10.85 2.20
CA ALA A 157 -2.26 -10.52 2.01
C ALA A 157 -1.57 -11.83 1.61
N ALA A 158 -1.05 -11.90 0.38
CA ALA A 158 0.01 -12.84 0.09
C ALA A 158 1.25 -12.30 0.81
N LEU A 159 1.19 -12.23 2.15
CA LEU A 159 2.37 -12.15 2.99
C LEU A 159 3.19 -13.37 2.57
N PRO A 160 4.40 -13.20 2.01
CA PRO A 160 5.29 -14.32 1.83
C PRO A 160 5.49 -14.90 3.23
N GLU A 161 4.89 -16.06 3.50
CA GLU A 161 5.02 -16.66 4.82
C GLU A 161 6.51 -16.76 5.14
N PRO A 162 6.97 -16.45 6.37
CA PRO A 162 8.38 -16.49 6.74
C PRO A 162 9.07 -17.84 6.45
N ALA A 163 8.28 -18.90 6.27
CA ALA A 163 8.75 -20.20 5.77
C ALA A 163 9.42 -20.13 4.38
N SER A 164 9.02 -19.20 3.51
CA SER A 164 9.61 -19.03 2.18
C SER A 164 11.07 -18.56 2.27
N TYR A 165 11.39 -17.67 3.21
CA TYR A 165 12.77 -17.26 3.48
C TYR A 165 13.57 -18.35 4.19
N ALA A 166 12.94 -19.10 5.11
CA ALA A 166 13.57 -20.24 5.75
C ALA A 166 13.93 -21.34 4.73
N LEU A 167 13.07 -21.60 3.74
CA LEU A 167 13.33 -22.56 2.66
C LEU A 167 14.46 -22.09 1.73
N VAL A 168 14.53 -20.80 1.40
CA VAL A 168 15.66 -20.23 0.65
C VAL A 168 16.96 -20.33 1.45
N GLY A 169 16.91 -20.05 2.76
CA GLY A 169 18.06 -20.21 3.66
C GLY A 169 18.56 -21.65 3.75
N ILE A 170 17.66 -22.63 3.88
CA ILE A 170 17.99 -24.06 3.90
C ILE A 170 18.52 -24.53 2.54
N ALA A 171 17.92 -24.09 1.44
CA ALA A 171 18.38 -24.42 0.09
C ALA A 171 19.81 -23.91 -0.17
N LEU A 172 20.11 -22.68 0.24
CA LEU A 172 21.46 -22.10 0.11
C LEU A 172 22.49 -22.80 1.01
N ALA A 173 22.12 -23.15 2.25
CA ALA A 173 22.97 -23.94 3.13
C ALA A 173 23.27 -25.34 2.57
N GLY A 174 22.28 -25.99 1.96
CA GLY A 174 22.42 -27.28 1.29
C GLY A 174 23.37 -27.25 0.09
N VAL A 175 23.28 -26.21 -0.75
CA VAL A 175 24.21 -26.01 -1.90
C VAL A 175 25.64 -25.76 -1.44
N GLY A 176 25.83 -25.01 -0.35
CA GLY A 176 27.15 -24.77 0.26
C GLY A 176 27.82 -26.06 0.76
N LEU A 177 27.06 -26.91 1.46
CA LEU A 177 27.53 -28.22 1.95
C LEU A 177 27.84 -29.21 0.81
N ALA A 178 27.02 -29.25 -0.23
CA ALA A 178 27.24 -30.11 -1.40
C ALA A 178 28.53 -29.75 -2.17
N LYS A 179 28.87 -28.46 -2.27
CA LYS A 179 30.14 -28.01 -2.89
C LYS A 179 31.37 -28.37 -2.06
N ARG A 180 31.28 -28.36 -0.73
CA ARG A 180 32.41 -28.70 0.15
C ARG A 180 32.78 -30.18 0.08
N ARG A 181 31.80 -31.08 -0.13
CA ARG A 181 32.02 -32.52 -0.28
C ARG A 181 32.63 -32.96 -1.61
N ARG A 182 32.61 -32.12 -2.65
CA ARG A 182 33.25 -32.42 -3.95
C ARG A 182 34.74 -32.04 -4.01
N LYS A 183 35.27 -31.36 -2.99
CA LYS A 183 36.67 -30.92 -2.90
C LYS A 183 37.50 -31.66 -1.85
N ALA A 184 36.89 -32.58 -1.10
CA ALA A 184 37.57 -33.55 -0.24
C ALA A 184 37.53 -34.92 -0.93
#